data_AF-A0A172U0A0-F1
#
_entry.id   AF-A0A172U0A0-F1
#
_cell.length_a   1.000
_cell.length_b   1.000
_cell.length_c   1.000
_cell.angle_alpha   90.00
_cell.angle_beta   90.00
_cell.angle_gamma   90.00
#
_symmetry.space_group_name_H-M   'P 1'
#
loop_
_entity.id
_entity.type
_entity.pdbx_description
1 polymer ?
#
loop_
_entity_poly.entity_id
_entity_poly.type
_entity_poly.pdbx_seq_one_letter_code
_entity_poly.pdbx_strand_id
1 'polypeptide(L)'
;MEPATPFTLFGYFDIILLSVIILFNILLLKFDIVKEISWKVIVIRFAILFIIFPMLSSKVEVANVYRKFEIVDGFNLLYIWLRWPTWWILGAIEITAFNSIINKKQRRVVNRHNT
;
A
#
# COMPACT_ATOMS: atom_id res chain seq x y z
N MET A 1 12.30 25.35 22.98
CA MET A 1 12.30 23.99 22.39
C MET A 1 10.87 23.66 22.10
N GLU A 2 10.46 23.62 20.83
CA GLU A 2 9.10 23.19 20.51
C GLU A 2 8.95 21.70 20.88
N PRO A 3 7.86 21.31 21.55
CA PRO A 3 7.63 19.91 21.87
C PRO A 3 7.56 19.10 20.58
N ALA A 4 8.10 17.87 20.61
CA ALA A 4 7.93 16.92 19.53
C ALA A 4 6.43 16.80 19.21
N THR A 5 6.02 17.27 18.03
CA THR A 5 4.64 17.12 17.55
C THR A 5 4.28 15.63 17.54
N PRO A 6 3.03 15.23 17.82
CA PRO A 6 2.64 13.83 17.84
C PRO A 6 3.02 13.16 16.52
N PHE A 7 3.88 12.15 16.61
CA PHE A 7 4.35 11.40 15.46
C PHE A 7 3.18 10.63 14.85
N THR A 8 2.90 10.87 13.57
CA THR A 8 1.86 10.13 12.86
C THR A 8 2.48 8.89 12.23
N LEU A 9 1.95 7.71 12.58
CA LEU A 9 2.31 6.44 11.92
C LEU A 9 2.05 6.46 10.40
N PHE A 10 1.21 7.41 9.95
CA PHE A 10 0.84 7.62 8.56
C PHE A 10 1.11 9.08 8.17
N GLY A 11 1.94 9.29 7.15
CA GLY A 11 2.27 10.61 6.62
C GLY A 11 1.46 10.97 5.37
N TYR A 12 1.60 12.22 4.92
CA TYR A 12 0.97 12.71 3.69
C TYR A 12 1.36 11.86 2.45
N PHE A 13 2.62 11.45 2.37
CA PHE A 13 3.11 10.61 1.28
C PHE A 13 2.42 9.23 1.26
N ASP A 14 2.09 8.67 2.42
CA ASP A 14 1.39 7.39 2.50
C ASP A 14 -0.05 7.49 1.99
N ILE A 15 -0.71 8.62 2.26
CA ILE A 15 -2.05 8.92 1.72
C ILE A 15 -2.01 9.00 0.20
N ILE A 16 -0.97 9.62 -0.37
CA ILE A 16 -0.78 9.64 -1.83
C ILE A 16 -0.60 8.23 -2.37
N LEU A 17 0.30 7.43 -1.78
CA LEU A 17 0.53 6.06 -2.22
C LEU A 17 -0.74 5.20 -2.17
N LEU A 18 -1.53 5.29 -1.09
CA LEU A 18 -2.82 4.61 -1.00
C LEU A 18 -3.79 5.07 -2.09
N SER A 19 -3.87 6.38 -2.32
CA SER A 19 -4.74 6.94 -3.36
C SER A 19 -4.36 6.40 -4.75
N VAL A 20 -3.06 6.32 -5.05
CA VAL A 20 -2.55 5.74 -6.30
C VAL A 20 -2.91 4.26 -6.43
N ILE A 21 -2.77 3.46 -5.35
CA ILE A 21 -3.17 2.04 -5.37
C ILE A 21 -4.67 1.91 -5.68
N ILE A 22 -5.51 2.68 -4.98
CA ILE A 22 -6.97 2.62 -5.14
C ILE A 22 -7.36 2.99 -6.57
N LEU A 23 -6.80 4.08 -7.11
CA LEU A 23 -7.04 4.50 -8.48
C LEU A 23 -6.59 3.43 -9.48
N PHE A 24 -5.40 2.87 -9.29
CA PHE A 24 -4.89 1.80 -10.14
C PHE A 24 -5.83 0.58 -10.13
N ASN A 25 -6.31 0.16 -8.97
CA ASN A 25 -7.26 -0.94 -8.85
C ASN A 25 -8.59 -0.65 -9.55
N ILE A 26 -9.12 0.57 -9.39
CA ILE A 26 -10.35 0.99 -10.08
C ILE A 26 -10.16 0.92 -11.59
N LEU A 27 -9.02 1.40 -12.12
CA LEU A 27 -8.70 1.33 -13.54
C LEU A 27 -8.62 -0.12 -14.03
N LEU A 28 -7.90 -0.98 -13.31
CA LEU A 28 -7.80 -2.41 -13.65
C LEU A 28 -9.18 -3.09 -13.71
N LEU A 29 -10.06 -2.76 -12.76
CA LEU A 29 -11.41 -3.31 -12.70
C LEU A 29 -12.33 -2.75 -13.79
N LYS A 30 -12.26 -1.44 -14.06
CA LYS A 30 -13.09 -0.72 -15.04
C LYS A 30 -12.80 -1.17 -16.47
N PHE A 31 -11.53 -1.36 -16.80
CA PHE A 31 -11.11 -1.77 -18.14
C PHE A 31 -11.04 -3.29 -18.32
N ASP A 32 -11.43 -4.07 -17.31
CA ASP A 32 -11.38 -5.54 -17.32
C ASP A 32 -10.01 -6.10 -17.74
N ILE A 33 -8.94 -5.38 -17.39
CA ILE A 33 -7.55 -5.71 -17.78
C ILE A 33 -7.15 -7.03 -17.14
N VAL A 34 -7.62 -7.29 -15.91
CA VAL A 34 -7.34 -8.51 -15.16
C VAL A 34 -8.60 -9.36 -15.13
N LYS A 35 -8.72 -10.28 -16.10
CA LYS A 35 -9.77 -11.31 -16.10
C LYS A 35 -9.47 -12.44 -15.13
N GLU A 36 -8.17 -12.76 -14.97
CA GLU A 36 -7.68 -13.82 -14.09
C GLU A 36 -6.42 -13.36 -13.34
N ILE A 37 -6.31 -13.77 -12.08
CA ILE A 37 -5.16 -13.49 -11.25
C ILE A 37 -4.11 -14.57 -11.52
N SER A 38 -3.18 -14.28 -12.43
CA SER A 38 -2.02 -15.15 -12.66
C SER A 38 -0.98 -15.00 -11.55
N TRP A 39 -0.16 -16.03 -11.34
CA TRP A 39 0.91 -16.01 -10.34
C TRP A 39 1.86 -14.81 -10.51
N LYS A 40 2.14 -14.42 -11.77
CA LYS A 40 2.99 -13.27 -12.10
C LYS A 40 2.41 -11.96 -11.54
N VAL A 41 1.10 -11.77 -11.67
CA VAL A 41 0.40 -10.59 -11.14
C VAL A 41 0.47 -10.56 -9.61
N ILE A 42 0.33 -11.72 -8.96
CA ILE A 42 0.45 -11.82 -7.49
C ILE A 42 1.85 -11.42 -7.05
N VAL A 43 2.90 -11.97 -7.67
CA VAL A 43 4.29 -11.69 -7.29
C VAL A 43 4.66 -10.23 -7.50
N ILE A 44 4.24 -9.63 -8.62
CA ILE A 44 4.48 -8.21 -8.88
C ILE A 44 3.77 -7.34 -7.85
N ARG A 45 2.48 -7.61 -7.56
CA ARG A 45 1.72 -6.85 -6.54
C ARG A 45 2.33 -7.00 -5.15
N PHE A 46 2.76 -8.21 -4.80
CA PHE A 46 3.44 -8.47 -3.53
C PHE A 46 4.72 -7.66 -3.41
N ALA A 47 5.60 -7.69 -4.42
CA ALA A 47 6.84 -6.90 -4.41
C ALA A 47 6.58 -5.40 -4.28
N ILE A 48 5.56 -4.88 -4.99
CA ILE A 48 5.20 -3.46 -4.92
C ILE A 48 4.70 -3.09 -3.52
N LEU A 49 3.74 -3.83 -2.97
CA LEU A 49 3.06 -3.48 -1.72
C LEU A 49 3.88 -3.78 -0.47
N PHE A 50 4.68 -4.85 -0.47
CA PHE A 50 5.39 -5.31 0.73
C PHE A 50 6.86 -4.87 0.77
N ILE A 51 7.42 -4.41 -0.35
CA ILE A 51 8.83 -4.00 -0.43
C ILE A 51 8.92 -2.55 -0.91
N ILE A 52 8.45 -2.27 -2.13
CA ILE A 52 8.69 -0.96 -2.77
C ILE A 52 8.01 0.16 -2.00
N PHE A 53 6.73 0.00 -1.65
CA PHE A 53 5.94 1.03 -0.98
C PHE A 53 6.45 1.36 0.43
N PRO A 54 6.63 0.37 1.33
CA PRO A 54 7.23 0.64 2.63
C PRO A 54 8.63 1.26 2.52
N MET A 55 9.45 0.84 1.55
CA MET A 55 10.77 1.44 1.31
C MET A 55 10.68 2.91 0.88
N LEU A 56 9.79 3.25 -0.06
CA LEU A 56 9.59 4.64 -0.50
C LEU A 56 9.06 5.52 0.63
N SER A 57 8.06 5.04 1.36
CA SER A 57 7.51 5.74 2.53
C SER A 57 8.60 6.02 3.56
N SER A 58 9.39 5.01 3.91
CA SER A 58 10.47 5.15 4.87
C SER A 58 11.54 6.14 4.40
N LYS A 59 11.94 6.10 3.13
CA LYS A 59 12.92 7.03 2.57
C LYS A 59 12.45 8.48 2.63
N VAL A 60 11.19 8.73 2.28
CA VAL A 60 10.60 10.08 2.36
C VAL A 60 10.55 10.56 3.81
N GLU A 61 10.14 9.69 4.73
CA GLU A 61 10.07 10.07 6.15
C GLU A 61 11.45 10.33 6.76
N VAL A 62 12.45 9.51 6.43
CA VAL A 62 13.85 9.75 6.80
C VAL A 62 14.27 11.15 6.34
N ALA A 63 14.06 11.47 5.06
CA ALA A 63 14.42 12.78 4.53
C ALA A 63 13.68 13.94 5.22
N ASN A 64 12.42 13.74 5.62
CA ASN A 64 11.65 14.73 6.36
C ASN A 64 12.18 14.93 7.78
N VAL A 65 12.51 13.86 8.49
CA VAL A 65 13.06 13.90 9.85
C VAL A 65 14.39 14.65 9.86
N TYR A 66 15.31 14.33 8.96
CA TYR A 66 16.62 15.02 8.86
C TYR A 66 16.52 16.48 8.41
N ARG A 67 15.42 16.89 7.75
CA ARG A 67 15.18 18.30 7.39
C ARG A 67 14.54 19.09 8.53
N LYS A 68 13.72 18.43 9.36
CA LYS A 68 12.89 19.09 10.37
C LYS A 68 13.57 19.18 11.74
N PHE A 69 14.41 18.22 12.09
CA PHE A 69 15.05 18.15 13.40
C PHE A 69 16.56 18.23 13.27
N GLU A 70 17.20 19.11 14.04
CA GLU A 70 18.67 19.17 14.16
C GLU A 70 19.25 17.93 14.84
N ILE A 71 18.48 17.32 15.75
CA ILE A 71 18.87 16.11 16.49
C ILE A 71 17.84 15.02 16.19
N VAL A 72 18.29 13.95 15.55
CA VAL A 72 17.49 12.76 15.28
C VAL A 72 17.64 11.80 16.46
N ASP A 73 16.55 11.53 17.18
CA ASP A 73 16.55 10.57 18.29
C ASP A 73 16.21 9.14 17.85
N GLY A 74 16.36 8.18 18.76
CA GLY A 74 16.02 6.77 18.49
C GLY A 74 14.53 6.50 18.29
N PHE A 75 13.64 7.34 18.84
CA PHE A 75 12.20 7.19 18.65
C PHE A 75 11.78 7.56 17.22
N ASN A 76 12.36 8.60 16.63
CA ASN A 76 12.13 8.96 15.23
C ASN A 76 12.45 7.79 14.29
N LEU A 77 13.58 7.12 14.52
CA LEU A 77 13.98 5.94 13.74
C LEU A 77 13.04 4.75 13.96
N LEU A 78 12.60 4.53 15.21
CA LEU A 78 11.63 3.48 15.53
C LEU A 78 10.30 3.70 14.80
N TYR A 79 9.80 4.93 14.72
CA TYR A 79 8.56 5.23 13.99
C TYR A 79 8.71 4.98 12.49
N ILE A 80 9.85 5.37 11.91
CA ILE A 80 10.15 5.07 10.51
C ILE A 80 10.15 3.56 10.27
N TRP A 81 10.72 2.79 11.20
CA TRP A 81 10.73 1.33 11.11
C TRP A 81 9.33 0.73 11.23
N LEU A 82 8.49 1.23 12.13
CA LEU A 82 7.10 0.77 12.32
C LEU A 82 6.21 0.98 11.09
N ARG A 83 6.58 1.87 10.16
CA ARG A 83 5.87 2.02 8.88
C ARG A 83 5.90 0.76 8.03
N TRP A 84 6.93 -0.08 8.15
CA TRP A 84 7.02 -1.34 7.41
C TRP A 84 5.87 -2.31 7.80
N PRO A 85 5.72 -2.68 9.08
CA PRO A 85 4.54 -3.42 9.55
C PRO A 85 3.21 -2.79 9.14
N THR A 86 3.08 -1.46 9.22
CA THR A 86 1.85 -0.76 8.80
C THR A 86 1.54 -1.01 7.32
N TRP A 87 2.54 -0.86 6.44
CA TRP A 87 2.37 -1.13 5.02
C TRP A 87 2.11 -2.60 4.71
N TRP A 88 2.68 -3.54 5.46
CA TRP A 88 2.38 -4.96 5.29
C TRP A 88 0.92 -5.30 5.62
N ILE A 89 0.39 -4.73 6.70
CA ILE A 89 -1.02 -4.91 7.07
C ILE A 89 -1.92 -4.33 5.98
N LEU A 90 -1.63 -3.11 5.51
CA LEU A 90 -2.40 -2.48 4.43
C LEU A 90 -2.29 -3.25 3.12
N GLY A 91 -1.10 -3.73 2.76
CA GLY A 91 -0.87 -4.57 1.59
C GLY A 91 -1.62 -5.89 1.64
N ALA A 92 -1.70 -6.52 2.82
CA ALA A 92 -2.48 -7.75 3.01
C ALA A 92 -3.99 -7.51 2.84
N ILE A 93 -4.51 -6.42 3.42
CA ILE A 93 -5.92 -6.00 3.24
C ILE A 93 -6.21 -5.71 1.77
N GLU A 94 -5.32 -5.00 1.09
CA GLU A 94 -5.44 -4.66 -0.33
C GLU A 94 -5.53 -5.92 -1.19
N ILE A 95 -4.56 -6.85 -1.06
CA ILE A 95 -4.51 -8.06 -1.88
C ILE A 95 -5.76 -8.93 -1.65
N THR A 96 -6.15 -9.10 -0.38
CA THR A 96 -7.34 -9.91 -0.04
C THR A 96 -8.62 -9.29 -0.59
N ALA A 97 -8.77 -7.97 -0.50
CA ALA A 97 -9.92 -7.25 -1.07
C ALA A 97 -9.96 -7.36 -2.59
N PHE A 98 -8.84 -7.10 -3.27
CA PHE A 98 -8.76 -7.17 -4.73
C PHE A 98 -9.07 -8.58 -5.25
N ASN A 99 -8.46 -9.60 -4.65
CA ASN A 99 -8.70 -10.99 -5.03
C ASN A 99 -10.18 -11.39 -4.83
N SER A 100 -10.78 -10.95 -3.73
CA SER A 100 -12.21 -11.20 -3.45
C SER A 100 -13.12 -10.59 -4.51
N ILE A 101 -12.81 -9.37 -4.97
CA ILE A 101 -13.58 -8.67 -6.00
C ILE A 101 -13.46 -9.39 -7.35
N ILE A 102 -12.25 -9.76 -7.77
CA ILE A 102 -12.02 -10.47 -9.04
C ILE A 102 -12.69 -11.83 -9.04
N ASN A 103 -12.51 -12.63 -7.98
CA ASN A 103 -13.13 -13.95 -7.86
C ASN A 103 -14.67 -13.87 -7.91
N LYS A 104 -15.26 -12.84 -7.27
CA LYS A 104 -16.71 -12.59 -7.33
C LYS A 104 -17.16 -12.21 -8.74
N LYS A 105 -16.36 -11.42 -9.47
CA LYS A 105 -16.63 -11.05 -10.87
C LYS A 105 -16.60 -12.28 -11.77
N GLN A 106 -15.60 -13.14 -11.64
CA GLN A 106 -15.48 -14.39 -12.42
C GLN A 106 -16.65 -15.34 -12.20
N ARG A 107 -17.04 -15.60 -10.94
CA ARG A 107 -18.19 -16.46 -10.62
C ARG A 107 -19.49 -15.96 -11.28
N ARG A 108 -19.70 -14.65 -11.35
CA ARG A 108 -20.86 -14.05 -12.02
C ARG A 108 -20.84 -14.26 -13.54
N VAL A 109 -19.67 -14.21 -14.17
CA VAL A 109 -19.52 -14.45 -15.62
C VAL A 109 -19.79 -15.91 -15.96
N VAL A 110 -19.27 -16.85 -15.17
CA VAL A 110 -19.51 -18.30 -15.34
C VAL A 110 -21.00 -18.63 -15.19
N ASN A 111 -21.67 -18.12 -14.16
CA ASN A 111 -23.09 -18.38 -13.94
C ASN A 111 -23.99 -17.87 -15.08
N ARG A 112 -23.61 -16.77 -15.76
CA ARG A 112 -24.37 -16.25 -16.92
C ARG A 112 -24.26 -17.10 -18.18
N HIS A 113 -23.21 -17.91 -18.32
CA HIS A 113 -23.04 -18.79 -19.49
C HIS A 113 -23.77 -20.13 -19.33
N ASN A 114 -24.17 -20.50 -18.11
CA ASN A 114 -24.84 -21.77 -17.80
C ASN A 114 -26.38 -21.64 -17.71
N THR A 115 -26.93 -20.47 -18.02
CA THR A 115 -28.37 -20.15 -18.06
C THR A 115 -28.77 -19.77 -19.47
#